data_AF-A0A3Q1FJU0-F1
#
_entry.id   AF-A0A3Q1FJU0-F1
#
_cell.length_a   1.000
_cell.length_b   1.000
_cell.length_c   1.000
_cell.angle_alpha   90.00
_cell.angle_beta   90.00
_cell.angle_gamma   90.00
#
_symmetry.space_group_name_H-M   'P 1'
#
loop_
_entity.id
_entity.type
_entity.pdbx_description
1 polymer ?
#
loop_
_entity_poly.entity_id
_entity_poly.type
_entity_poly.pdbx_seq_one_letter_code
_entity_poly.pdbx_strand_id
1 'polypeptide(L)'
;MGMWACAAVCESIFALHRCRCVYPCNLSESLGTLCPSKGLLFVPPDIDRSTVELRLGGNFILRITQQDFANMTDLVDLTLSRNTISYIQPFSFGDLETLRSLHLDNNRLVELGPDDLRGLVNLQHLIVNNNQLGRIHEKAFEDLAPALEDLDLSYNNLMSLPWDSVRQMINLHQLSVDHNLLDFIPEGTFTDLERLARLDLTSNRLQNHSVVDSLRCLGSLSCRVT
;
A
#
# COMPACT_ATOMS: atom_id res chain seq x y z
N MET A 1 15.66 -20.84 21.81
CA MET A 1 16.96 -20.30 21.36
C MET A 1 16.91 -20.19 19.84
N GLY A 2 16.38 -19.09 19.31
CA GLY A 2 16.41 -18.76 17.89
C GLY A 2 17.40 -17.61 17.71
N MET A 3 18.41 -17.82 16.88
CA MET A 3 19.56 -16.94 16.73
C MET A 3 19.14 -15.70 15.93
N TRP A 4 19.09 -14.56 16.62
CA TRP A 4 18.67 -13.25 16.09
C TRP A 4 19.71 -12.74 15.10
N ALA A 5 19.37 -12.67 13.81
CA ALA A 5 20.29 -12.21 12.77
C ALA A 5 20.29 -10.68 12.67
N CYS A 6 20.80 -10.02 13.70
CA CYS A 6 21.23 -8.64 13.60
C CYS A 6 22.69 -8.55 14.07
N ALA A 7 23.55 -7.83 13.34
CA ALA A 7 24.94 -7.69 13.75
C ALA A 7 24.99 -6.71 14.93
N ALA A 8 25.43 -7.18 16.10
CA ALA A 8 25.63 -6.31 17.25
C ALA A 8 26.89 -5.45 17.03
N VAL A 9 26.71 -4.14 16.92
CA VAL A 9 27.81 -3.16 16.94
C VAL A 9 27.81 -2.51 18.32
N CYS A 10 28.85 -2.76 19.11
CA CYS A 10 28.98 -2.21 20.45
C CYS A 10 30.07 -1.13 20.46
N GLU A 11 29.72 0.10 20.81
CA GLU A 11 30.69 1.17 21.06
C GLU A 11 30.98 1.28 22.56
N SER A 12 32.25 1.49 22.90
CA SER A 12 32.71 1.68 24.28
C SER A 12 32.86 3.17 24.57
N ILE A 13 31.79 3.82 25.04
CA ILE A 13 31.85 5.23 25.46
C ILE A 13 31.53 5.28 26.96
N PHE A 14 32.48 5.79 27.76
CA PHE A 14 32.34 6.01 29.21
C PHE A 14 31.76 4.81 30.02
N ALA A 15 32.34 3.61 29.84
CA ALA A 15 32.02 2.41 30.64
C ALA A 15 30.56 1.89 30.57
N LEU A 16 29.74 2.39 29.64
CA LEU A 16 28.43 1.84 29.29
C LEU A 16 28.53 1.12 27.94
N HIS A 17 28.30 -0.19 27.92
CA HIS A 17 28.18 -0.95 26.67
C HIS A 17 26.81 -0.70 26.06
N ARG A 18 26.72 0.21 25.08
CA ARG A 18 25.54 0.31 24.21
C ARG A 18 25.82 -0.47 22.94
N CYS A 19 25.18 -1.63 22.84
CA CYS A 19 25.15 -2.40 21.60
C CYS A 19 23.92 -1.98 20.80
N ARG A 20 24.14 -1.58 19.54
CA ARG A 20 23.07 -1.36 18.57
C ARG A 20 22.99 -2.55 17.63
N CYS A 21 21.77 -2.83 17.21
CA CYS A 21 21.46 -3.89 16.25
C CYS A 21 21.54 -3.29 14.84
N VAL A 22 22.64 -3.54 14.12
CA VAL A 22 22.77 -3.12 12.73
C VAL A 22 22.29 -4.24 11.81
N TYR A 23 21.17 -3.97 11.12
CA TYR A 23 20.62 -4.89 10.15
C TYR A 23 21.41 -4.81 8.85
N PRO A 24 21.63 -5.92 8.13
CA PRO A 24 22.43 -5.95 6.91
C PRO A 24 21.66 -5.37 5.71
N CYS A 25 21.24 -4.12 5.82
CA CYS A 25 20.64 -3.33 4.77
C CYS A 25 21.74 -2.63 3.95
N ASN A 26 21.55 -2.56 2.64
CA ASN A 26 22.45 -1.83 1.76
C ASN A 26 21.96 -0.38 1.65
N LEU A 27 22.87 0.57 1.74
CA LEU A 27 22.60 1.98 1.45
C LEU A 27 22.83 2.23 -0.05
N SER A 28 21.87 2.91 -0.71
CA SER A 28 21.99 3.39 -2.08
C SER A 28 22.65 4.76 -2.12
N GLU A 29 23.27 5.12 -3.24
CA GLU A 29 23.81 6.46 -3.50
C GLU A 29 22.71 7.55 -3.48
N SER A 30 21.45 7.15 -3.66
CA SER A 30 20.26 8.00 -3.67
C SER A 30 19.54 8.09 -2.31
N LEU A 31 20.24 7.89 -1.18
CA LEU A 31 19.63 7.83 0.16
C LEU A 31 18.55 6.73 0.29
N GLY A 32 18.73 5.63 -0.43
CA GLY A 32 17.85 4.47 -0.34
C GLY A 32 18.31 3.48 0.73
N THR A 33 17.41 3.01 1.59
CA THR A 33 17.65 1.92 2.54
C THR A 33 17.07 0.62 1.99
N LEU A 34 17.94 -0.29 1.55
CA LEU A 34 17.57 -1.53 0.86
C LEU A 34 17.77 -2.75 1.76
N CYS A 35 16.67 -3.32 2.26
CA CYS A 35 16.68 -4.54 3.09
C CYS A 35 15.85 -5.70 2.50
N PRO A 36 15.93 -6.03 1.20
CA PRO A 36 15.13 -7.12 0.65
C PRO A 36 15.63 -8.50 1.13
N SER A 37 14.70 -9.41 1.43
CA SER A 37 14.99 -10.82 1.74
C SER A 37 16.00 -11.06 2.85
N LYS A 38 15.98 -10.22 3.89
CA LYS A 38 16.88 -10.31 5.05
C LYS A 38 16.29 -11.12 6.21
N GLY A 39 15.09 -11.67 6.03
CA GLY A 39 14.39 -12.45 7.05
C GLY A 39 13.89 -11.59 8.23
N LEU A 40 13.64 -10.30 7.99
CA LEU A 40 13.19 -9.37 9.02
C LEU A 40 11.79 -9.75 9.51
N LEU A 41 11.58 -9.80 10.82
CA LEU A 41 10.29 -10.09 11.43
C LEU A 41 9.47 -8.82 11.74
N PHE A 42 10.13 -7.67 11.71
CA PHE A 42 9.58 -6.34 12.01
C PHE A 42 10.42 -5.29 11.27
N VAL A 43 9.87 -4.07 11.14
CA VAL A 43 10.60 -2.94 10.57
C VAL A 43 11.76 -2.56 11.49
N PRO A 44 13.02 -2.52 11.01
CA PRO A 44 14.16 -2.14 11.85
C PRO A 44 13.99 -0.75 12.50
N PRO A 45 14.22 -0.61 13.82
CA PRO A 45 14.03 0.67 14.51
C PRO A 45 15.08 1.73 14.16
N ASP A 46 16.26 1.30 13.68
CA ASP A 46 17.42 2.14 13.40
C ASP A 46 17.52 2.57 11.92
N ILE A 47 16.39 2.67 11.21
CA ILE A 47 16.35 3.19 9.83
C ILE A 47 16.58 4.69 9.84
N ASP A 48 17.42 5.18 8.90
CA ASP A 48 17.65 6.60 8.71
C ASP A 48 16.36 7.30 8.28
N ARG A 49 15.96 8.34 9.02
CA ARG A 49 14.70 9.07 8.78
C ARG A 49 14.77 9.99 7.55
N SER A 50 15.97 10.26 7.04
CA SER A 50 16.19 10.96 5.76
C SER A 50 16.16 10.05 4.54
N THR A 51 15.82 8.76 4.72
CA THR A 51 15.69 7.80 3.63
C THR A 51 14.60 8.23 2.65
N VAL A 52 14.94 8.30 1.37
CA VAL A 52 14.01 8.64 0.27
C VAL A 52 13.32 7.40 -0.29
N GLU A 53 14.02 6.26 -0.29
CA GLU A 53 13.50 4.98 -0.79
C GLU A 53 13.74 3.87 0.23
N LEU A 54 12.69 3.20 0.68
CA LEU A 54 12.77 2.11 1.65
C LEU A 54 12.23 0.81 1.06
N ARG A 55 13.12 -0.17 0.85
CA ARG A 55 12.76 -1.50 0.34
C ARG A 55 12.87 -2.57 1.42
N LEU A 56 11.74 -3.03 1.93
CA LEU A 56 11.59 -4.08 2.93
C LEU A 56 10.94 -5.35 2.35
N GLY A 57 10.95 -5.52 1.03
CA GLY A 57 10.26 -6.63 0.36
C GLY A 57 10.89 -8.01 0.61
N GLY A 58 10.07 -9.06 0.59
CA GLY A 58 10.53 -10.45 0.75
C GLY A 58 10.98 -10.80 2.18
N ASN A 59 10.47 -10.09 3.19
CA ASN A 59 10.75 -10.37 4.59
C ASN A 59 9.55 -11.09 5.25
N PHE A 60 9.55 -11.18 6.57
CA PHE A 60 8.51 -11.84 7.37
C PHE A 60 7.88 -10.84 8.35
N ILE A 61 7.77 -9.57 7.94
CA ILE A 61 7.15 -8.53 8.76
C ILE A 61 5.68 -8.90 8.96
N LEU A 62 5.24 -8.92 10.22
CA LEU A 62 3.89 -9.36 10.59
C LEU A 62 2.90 -8.20 10.75
N ARG A 63 3.38 -7.06 11.24
CA ARG A 63 2.56 -5.89 11.54
C ARG A 63 3.35 -4.62 11.28
N ILE A 64 2.63 -3.54 10.97
CA ILE A 64 3.18 -2.18 10.93
C ILE A 64 2.67 -1.41 12.14
N THR A 65 3.56 -0.67 12.79
CA THR A 65 3.28 0.18 13.93
C THR A 65 3.55 1.65 13.62
N GLN A 66 2.97 2.54 14.44
CA GLN A 66 3.17 3.98 14.27
C GLN A 66 4.64 4.42 14.38
N GLN A 67 5.47 3.68 15.12
CA GLN A 67 6.87 4.02 15.32
C GLN A 67 7.78 3.58 14.16
N ASP A 68 7.30 2.68 13.29
CA ASP A 68 8.12 2.07 12.24
C ASP A 68 8.58 3.13 11.23
N PHE A 69 7.66 4.01 10.83
CA PHE A 69 7.85 5.05 9.81
C PHE A 69 7.70 6.48 10.34
N ALA A 70 7.69 6.66 11.66
CA ALA A 70 7.59 7.97 12.28
C ALA A 70 8.73 8.90 11.81
N ASN A 71 8.38 10.16 11.56
CA ASN A 71 9.29 11.23 11.10
C ASN A 71 10.06 10.95 9.80
N MET A 72 9.60 10.04 8.93
CA MET A 72 10.22 9.79 7.62
C MET A 72 9.62 10.72 6.54
N THR A 73 9.77 12.03 6.73
CA THR A 73 9.09 13.07 5.93
C THR A 73 9.62 13.18 4.50
N ASP A 74 10.79 12.62 4.21
CA ASP A 74 11.42 12.65 2.87
C ASP A 74 11.18 11.36 2.08
N LEU A 75 10.45 10.39 2.65
CA LEU A 75 10.25 9.08 2.04
C LEU A 75 9.27 9.16 0.86
N VAL A 76 9.75 8.82 -0.32
CA VAL A 76 8.99 8.87 -1.58
C VAL A 76 8.47 7.49 -1.99
N ASP A 77 9.28 6.44 -1.79
CA ASP A 77 8.98 5.08 -2.22
C ASP A 77 9.10 4.08 -1.06
N LEU A 78 8.02 3.37 -0.76
CA LEU A 78 7.97 2.34 0.28
C LEU A 78 7.53 1.00 -0.29
N THR A 79 8.43 0.01 -0.27
CA THR A 79 8.14 -1.35 -0.70
C THR A 79 8.08 -2.32 0.48
N LEU A 80 6.88 -2.81 0.78
CA LEU A 80 6.57 -3.83 1.79
C LEU A 80 6.07 -5.15 1.15
N SER A 81 6.23 -5.28 -0.16
CA SER A 81 5.82 -6.45 -0.95
C SER A 81 6.33 -7.78 -0.40
N ARG A 82 5.54 -8.84 -0.53
CA ARG A 82 5.95 -10.22 -0.17
C ARG A 82 6.41 -10.33 1.29
N ASN A 83 5.61 -9.78 2.20
CA ASN A 83 5.77 -9.97 3.64
C ASN A 83 4.62 -10.84 4.18
N THR A 84 4.46 -10.87 5.50
CA THR A 84 3.33 -11.55 6.16
C THR A 84 2.44 -10.55 6.90
N ILE A 85 2.37 -9.31 6.42
CA ILE A 85 1.69 -8.21 7.12
C ILE A 85 0.20 -8.52 7.15
N SER A 86 -0.34 -8.66 8.35
CA SER A 86 -1.77 -8.90 8.56
C SER A 86 -2.47 -7.77 9.31
N TYR A 87 -1.71 -6.77 9.78
CA TYR A 87 -2.23 -5.65 10.54
C TYR A 87 -1.39 -4.39 10.33
N ILE A 88 -2.06 -3.27 10.10
CA ILE A 88 -1.49 -1.93 10.07
C ILE A 88 -2.12 -1.17 11.24
N GLN A 89 -1.30 -0.61 12.12
CA GLN A 89 -1.82 0.23 13.18
C GLN A 89 -2.32 1.57 12.59
N PRO A 90 -3.46 2.12 13.06
CA PRO A 90 -3.91 3.45 12.68
C PRO A 90 -2.80 4.50 12.76
N PHE A 91 -2.77 5.42 11.78
CA PHE A 91 -1.80 6.50 11.65
C PHE A 91 -0.35 6.05 11.44
N SER A 92 -0.10 4.80 11.06
CA SER A 92 1.28 4.32 10.83
C SER A 92 2.03 5.00 9.70
N PHE A 93 1.30 5.58 8.75
CA PHE A 93 1.85 6.32 7.63
C PHE A 93 1.62 7.85 7.74
N GLY A 94 1.20 8.32 8.92
CA GLY A 94 0.74 9.71 9.11
C GLY A 94 1.78 10.79 8.81
N ASP A 95 3.07 10.48 9.01
CA ASP A 95 4.17 11.43 8.78
C ASP A 95 4.74 11.34 7.34
N LEU A 96 4.21 10.44 6.51
CA LEU A 96 4.74 10.15 5.16
C LEU A 96 4.11 11.05 4.09
N GLU A 97 4.12 12.37 4.33
CA GLU A 97 3.44 13.34 3.47
C GLU A 97 3.99 13.40 2.04
N THR A 98 5.25 13.02 1.83
CA THR A 98 5.91 13.02 0.50
C THR A 98 5.83 11.69 -0.24
N LEU A 99 5.22 10.66 0.37
CA LEU A 99 5.16 9.31 -0.20
C LEU A 99 4.31 9.30 -1.46
N ARG A 100 4.88 8.79 -2.55
CA ARG A 100 4.24 8.67 -3.86
C ARG A 100 3.87 7.25 -4.21
N SER A 101 4.67 6.28 -3.76
CA SER A 101 4.43 4.86 -4.04
C SER A 101 4.45 4.02 -2.78
N LEU A 102 3.38 3.24 -2.59
CA LEU A 102 3.24 2.27 -1.51
C LEU A 102 2.89 0.90 -2.08
N HIS A 103 3.82 -0.05 -1.90
CA HIS A 103 3.62 -1.44 -2.29
C HIS A 103 3.39 -2.30 -1.05
N LEU A 104 2.18 -2.84 -0.94
CA LEU A 104 1.73 -3.79 0.09
C LEU A 104 1.32 -5.14 -0.53
N ASP A 105 1.69 -5.39 -1.78
CA ASP A 105 1.32 -6.60 -2.50
C ASP A 105 1.87 -7.89 -1.86
N ASN A 106 1.19 -9.01 -2.11
CA ASN A 106 1.60 -10.33 -1.61
C ASN A 106 1.77 -10.35 -0.07
N ASN A 107 0.78 -9.80 0.65
CA ASN A 107 0.73 -9.81 2.12
C ASN A 107 -0.50 -10.60 2.61
N ARG A 108 -0.93 -10.38 3.86
CA ARG A 108 -2.03 -11.08 4.51
C ARG A 108 -3.06 -10.12 5.11
N LEU A 109 -3.20 -8.94 4.51
CA LEU A 109 -4.18 -7.94 4.95
C LEU A 109 -5.59 -8.47 4.69
N VAL A 110 -6.47 -8.37 5.69
CA VAL A 110 -7.86 -8.83 5.63
C VAL A 110 -8.85 -7.66 5.53
N GLU A 111 -8.46 -6.48 6.04
CA GLU A 111 -9.22 -5.26 5.91
C GLU A 111 -8.31 -4.03 5.87
N LEU A 112 -8.87 -2.92 5.39
CA LEU A 112 -8.30 -1.58 5.54
C LEU A 112 -9.25 -0.73 6.39
N GLY A 113 -8.78 -0.31 7.55
CA GLY A 113 -9.47 0.59 8.47
C GLY A 113 -9.51 2.05 8.00
N PRO A 114 -10.28 2.91 8.68
CA PRO A 114 -10.43 4.32 8.31
C PRO A 114 -9.13 5.12 8.42
N ASP A 115 -8.23 4.72 9.32
CA ASP A 115 -7.02 5.47 9.67
C ASP A 115 -5.73 4.72 9.27
N ASP A 116 -5.83 3.57 8.62
CA ASP A 116 -4.68 2.72 8.27
C ASP A 116 -3.79 3.37 7.21
N LEU A 117 -4.38 4.16 6.31
CA LEU A 117 -3.71 4.89 5.22
C LEU A 117 -3.77 6.42 5.42
N ARG A 118 -4.12 6.88 6.63
CA ARG A 118 -4.24 8.31 6.96
C ARG A 118 -2.92 9.03 6.73
N GLY A 119 -2.98 10.25 6.18
CA GLY A 119 -1.82 11.12 5.96
C GLY A 119 -1.12 10.95 4.61
N LEU A 120 -1.50 9.96 3.81
CA LEU A 120 -0.94 9.69 2.48
C LEU A 120 -1.49 10.64 1.39
N VAL A 121 -1.39 11.94 1.62
CA VAL A 121 -2.05 13.00 0.82
C VAL A 121 -1.48 13.18 -0.59
N ASN A 122 -0.25 12.73 -0.83
CA ASN A 122 0.43 12.82 -2.14
C ASN A 122 0.65 11.45 -2.80
N LEU A 123 -0.02 10.41 -2.30
CA LEU A 123 0.16 9.06 -2.82
C LEU A 123 -0.41 8.92 -4.22
N GLN A 124 0.42 8.47 -5.16
CA GLN A 124 0.07 8.30 -6.57
C GLN A 124 -0.15 6.83 -6.92
N HIS A 125 0.63 5.91 -6.33
CA HIS A 125 0.56 4.48 -6.62
C HIS A 125 0.30 3.70 -5.33
N LEU A 126 -0.83 2.99 -5.29
CA LEU A 126 -1.19 2.10 -4.18
C LEU A 126 -1.39 0.69 -4.72
N ILE A 127 -0.44 -0.19 -4.39
CA ILE A 127 -0.41 -1.58 -4.89
C ILE A 127 -0.67 -2.51 -3.70
N VAL A 128 -1.88 -3.07 -3.61
CA VAL A 128 -2.34 -3.93 -2.49
C VAL A 128 -2.85 -5.28 -2.99
N ASN A 129 -2.52 -5.65 -4.22
CA ASN A 129 -2.95 -6.89 -4.82
C ASN A 129 -2.37 -8.13 -4.13
N ASN A 130 -2.99 -9.29 -4.36
CA ASN A 130 -2.60 -10.55 -3.73
C ASN A 130 -2.58 -10.45 -2.20
N ASN A 131 -3.66 -9.92 -1.64
CA ASN A 131 -3.94 -9.92 -0.21
C ASN A 131 -5.22 -10.74 0.04
N GLN A 132 -5.83 -10.61 1.22
CA GLN A 132 -7.05 -11.30 1.61
C GLN A 132 -8.16 -10.30 1.96
N LEU A 133 -8.09 -9.08 1.40
CA LEU A 133 -8.98 -7.99 1.76
C LEU A 133 -10.43 -8.37 1.46
N GLY A 134 -11.25 -8.46 2.51
CA GLY A 134 -12.70 -8.64 2.40
C GLY A 134 -13.47 -7.33 2.57
N ARG A 135 -12.84 -6.32 3.18
CA ARG A 135 -13.48 -5.04 3.52
C ARG A 135 -12.50 -3.88 3.44
N ILE A 136 -12.96 -2.75 2.91
CA ILE A 136 -12.25 -1.48 2.94
C ILE A 136 -13.24 -0.47 3.54
N HIS A 137 -12.81 0.26 4.57
CA HIS A 137 -13.65 1.27 5.20
C HIS A 137 -13.92 2.44 4.24
N GLU A 138 -15.11 3.06 4.36
CA GLU A 138 -15.55 4.22 3.56
C GLU A 138 -14.62 5.44 3.61
N LYS A 139 -13.69 5.48 4.57
CA LYS A 139 -12.75 6.59 4.77
C LYS A 139 -11.30 6.21 4.51
N ALA A 140 -11.03 4.93 4.23
CA ALA A 140 -9.67 4.42 4.06
C ALA A 140 -8.92 5.12 2.91
N PHE A 141 -9.65 5.65 1.91
CA PHE A 141 -9.08 6.33 0.75
C PHE A 141 -9.29 7.86 0.75
N GLU A 142 -9.88 8.44 1.80
CA GLU A 142 -10.29 9.85 1.80
C GLU A 142 -9.13 10.81 1.53
N ASP A 143 -7.97 10.59 2.18
CA ASP A 143 -6.81 11.49 2.06
C ASP A 143 -6.05 11.31 0.74
N LEU A 144 -6.00 10.09 0.21
CA LEU A 144 -5.21 9.76 -0.99
C LEU A 144 -6.01 9.90 -2.30
N ALA A 145 -7.35 9.89 -2.24
CA ALA A 145 -8.19 9.95 -3.43
C ALA A 145 -7.85 11.11 -4.38
N PRO A 146 -7.57 12.35 -3.92
CA PRO A 146 -7.27 13.46 -4.83
C PRO A 146 -5.97 13.29 -5.62
N ALA A 147 -5.00 12.54 -5.12
CA ALA A 147 -3.67 12.40 -5.74
C ALA A 147 -3.47 11.05 -6.46
N LEU A 148 -4.32 10.06 -6.21
CA LEU A 148 -4.11 8.70 -6.68
C LEU A 148 -4.22 8.58 -8.20
N GLU A 149 -3.22 7.93 -8.79
CA GLU A 149 -3.10 7.69 -10.23
C GLU A 149 -3.28 6.21 -10.57
N ASP A 150 -2.72 5.31 -9.76
CA ASP A 150 -2.83 3.86 -9.96
C ASP A 150 -3.27 3.15 -8.66
N LEU A 151 -4.36 2.40 -8.76
CA LEU A 151 -4.87 1.55 -7.69
C LEU A 151 -4.96 0.11 -8.14
N ASP A 152 -4.19 -0.76 -7.49
CA ASP A 152 -4.25 -2.22 -7.73
C ASP A 152 -4.74 -2.95 -6.47
N LEU A 153 -5.96 -3.44 -6.55
CA LEU A 153 -6.65 -4.26 -5.55
C LEU A 153 -6.91 -5.69 -6.07
N SER A 154 -6.27 -6.08 -7.16
CA SER A 154 -6.47 -7.40 -7.79
C SER A 154 -6.17 -8.56 -6.84
N TYR A 155 -6.77 -9.72 -7.08
CA TYR A 155 -6.56 -10.92 -6.25
C TYR A 155 -6.80 -10.67 -4.76
N ASN A 156 -8.01 -10.25 -4.43
CA ASN A 156 -8.51 -10.06 -3.06
C ASN A 156 -9.90 -10.71 -2.92
N ASN A 157 -10.57 -10.51 -1.79
CA ASN A 157 -11.89 -11.07 -1.49
C ASN A 157 -12.98 -9.98 -1.43
N LEU A 158 -12.82 -8.88 -2.16
CA LEU A 158 -13.66 -7.69 -2.02
C LEU A 158 -15.04 -7.94 -2.65
N MET A 159 -16.09 -7.74 -1.87
CA MET A 159 -17.48 -7.77 -2.36
C MET A 159 -17.98 -6.39 -2.80
N SER A 160 -17.38 -5.32 -2.26
CA SER A 160 -17.65 -3.93 -2.63
C SER A 160 -16.43 -3.05 -2.39
N LEU A 161 -16.47 -1.84 -2.92
CA LEU A 161 -15.49 -0.78 -2.66
C LEU A 161 -16.19 0.44 -2.05
N PRO A 162 -15.44 1.35 -1.39
CA PRO A 162 -15.95 2.66 -1.01
C PRO A 162 -16.12 3.55 -2.25
N TRP A 163 -17.20 3.31 -3.00
CA TRP A 163 -17.45 3.91 -4.31
C TRP A 163 -17.48 5.45 -4.29
N ASP A 164 -17.94 6.04 -3.18
CA ASP A 164 -17.90 7.50 -3.01
C ASP A 164 -16.48 8.04 -3.00
N SER A 165 -15.54 7.36 -2.33
CA SER A 165 -14.12 7.72 -2.37
C SER A 165 -13.52 7.49 -3.76
N VAL A 166 -13.87 6.38 -4.42
CA VAL A 166 -13.39 6.06 -5.79
C VAL A 166 -13.83 7.13 -6.80
N ARG A 167 -15.05 7.66 -6.68
CA ARG A 167 -15.54 8.78 -7.51
C ARG A 167 -14.72 10.05 -7.38
N GLN A 168 -14.07 10.25 -6.23
CA GLN A 168 -13.22 11.43 -5.99
C GLN A 168 -11.80 11.26 -6.56
N MET A 169 -11.45 10.09 -7.10
CA MET A 169 -10.12 9.81 -7.66
C MET A 169 -9.94 10.40 -9.07
N ILE A 170 -10.12 11.71 -9.22
CA ILE A 170 -10.13 12.41 -10.52
C ILE A 170 -8.82 12.28 -11.33
N ASN A 171 -7.73 11.90 -10.67
CA ASN A 171 -6.41 11.69 -11.29
C ASN A 171 -6.13 10.23 -11.64
N LEU A 172 -7.08 9.31 -11.39
CA LEU A 172 -6.90 7.87 -11.58
C LEU A 172 -6.75 7.54 -13.07
N HIS A 173 -5.64 6.92 -13.42
CA HIS A 173 -5.32 6.40 -14.75
C HIS A 173 -5.60 4.90 -14.86
N GLN A 174 -5.34 4.14 -13.79
CA GLN A 174 -5.55 2.70 -13.76
C GLN A 174 -6.27 2.26 -12.48
N LEU A 175 -7.33 1.48 -12.67
CA LEU A 175 -8.01 0.74 -11.61
C LEU A 175 -8.03 -0.74 -11.94
N SER A 176 -7.30 -1.53 -11.16
CA SER A 176 -7.28 -3.00 -11.26
C SER A 176 -7.98 -3.58 -10.04
N VAL A 177 -9.14 -4.22 -10.26
CA VAL A 177 -9.93 -4.89 -9.21
C VAL A 177 -10.33 -6.29 -9.67
N ASP A 178 -9.58 -6.86 -10.61
CA ASP A 178 -9.79 -8.22 -11.10
C ASP A 178 -9.58 -9.27 -10.02
N HIS A 179 -10.15 -10.46 -10.23
CA HIS A 179 -10.07 -11.57 -9.26
C HIS A 179 -10.52 -11.17 -7.85
N ASN A 180 -11.72 -10.57 -7.79
CA ASN A 180 -12.42 -10.22 -6.57
C ASN A 180 -13.84 -10.81 -6.59
N LEU A 181 -14.69 -10.40 -5.64
CA LEU A 181 -16.05 -10.90 -5.48
C LEU A 181 -17.10 -9.80 -5.73
N LEU A 182 -16.73 -8.73 -6.45
CA LEU A 182 -17.62 -7.60 -6.69
C LEU A 182 -18.87 -8.07 -7.45
N ASP A 183 -20.04 -7.78 -6.92
CA ASP A 183 -21.34 -8.14 -7.52
C ASP A 183 -22.09 -6.92 -8.07
N PHE A 184 -21.76 -5.72 -7.58
CA PHE A 184 -22.41 -4.47 -7.95
C PHE A 184 -21.42 -3.30 -8.01
N ILE A 185 -21.56 -2.48 -9.07
CA ILE A 185 -20.93 -1.17 -9.21
C ILE A 185 -22.06 -0.14 -9.38
N PRO A 186 -22.15 0.89 -8.52
CA PRO A 186 -23.17 1.93 -8.63
C PRO A 186 -23.05 2.71 -9.94
N GLU A 187 -24.20 3.08 -10.50
CA GLU A 187 -24.27 3.89 -11.72
C GLU A 187 -23.53 5.23 -11.52
N GLY A 188 -22.81 5.65 -12.56
CA GLY A 188 -22.06 6.90 -12.59
C GLY A 188 -20.79 6.93 -11.75
N THR A 189 -20.33 5.77 -11.23
CA THR A 189 -19.09 5.70 -10.43
C THR A 189 -17.86 6.18 -11.18
N PHE A 190 -17.84 6.03 -12.51
CA PHE A 190 -16.70 6.41 -13.34
C PHE A 190 -16.95 7.67 -14.20
N THR A 191 -18.06 8.38 -13.99
CA THR A 191 -18.44 9.53 -14.84
C THR A 191 -17.42 10.65 -14.80
N ASP A 192 -16.88 10.95 -13.61
CA ASP A 192 -15.95 12.07 -13.40
C ASP A 192 -14.47 11.65 -13.52
N LEU A 193 -14.20 10.37 -13.79
CA LEU A 193 -12.84 9.83 -13.89
C LEU A 193 -12.28 9.99 -15.31
N GLU A 194 -12.17 11.24 -15.77
CA GLU A 194 -11.79 11.59 -17.15
C GLU A 194 -10.41 11.07 -17.57
N ARG A 195 -9.52 10.82 -16.60
CA ARG A 195 -8.15 10.32 -16.85
C ARG A 195 -8.05 8.80 -16.86
N LEU A 196 -9.13 8.09 -16.53
CA LEU A 196 -9.11 6.64 -16.43
C LEU A 196 -8.89 6.03 -17.82
N ALA A 197 -7.75 5.36 -17.98
CA ALA A 197 -7.35 4.75 -19.25
C ALA A 197 -7.50 3.23 -19.21
N ARG A 198 -7.35 2.62 -18.02
CA ARG A 198 -7.40 1.17 -17.83
C ARG A 198 -8.29 0.82 -16.64
N LEU A 199 -9.28 -0.02 -16.90
CA LEU A 199 -10.16 -0.59 -15.90
C LEU A 199 -10.23 -2.11 -16.13
N ASP A 200 -9.77 -2.86 -15.12
CA ASP A 200 -9.84 -4.32 -15.13
C ASP A 200 -10.83 -4.80 -14.06
N LEU A 201 -11.93 -5.39 -14.54
CA LEU A 201 -13.00 -5.97 -13.72
C LEU A 201 -13.08 -7.49 -13.90
N THR A 202 -12.12 -8.10 -14.59
CA THR A 202 -12.16 -9.53 -14.94
C THR A 202 -12.26 -10.43 -13.70
N SER A 203 -12.86 -11.61 -13.84
CA SER A 203 -12.97 -12.56 -12.72
C SER A 203 -13.66 -11.98 -11.46
N ASN A 204 -14.74 -11.21 -11.64
CA ASN A 204 -15.65 -10.75 -10.57
C ASN A 204 -17.03 -11.45 -10.67
N ARG A 205 -17.99 -11.04 -9.82
CA ARG A 205 -19.37 -11.56 -9.79
C ARG A 205 -20.39 -10.57 -10.37
N LEU A 206 -19.92 -9.62 -11.18
CA LEU A 206 -20.74 -8.55 -11.72
C LEU A 206 -21.80 -9.11 -12.66
N GLN A 207 -23.05 -8.67 -12.47
CA GLN A 207 -24.13 -8.98 -13.40
C GLN A 207 -24.08 -8.02 -14.60
N ASN A 208 -24.39 -8.52 -15.80
CA ASN A 208 -24.24 -7.78 -17.07
C ASN A 208 -24.86 -6.37 -17.08
N HIS A 209 -25.94 -6.12 -16.35
CA HIS A 209 -26.58 -4.79 -16.34
C HIS A 209 -25.78 -3.76 -15.53
N SER A 210 -25.17 -4.15 -14.41
CA SER A 210 -24.38 -3.24 -13.54
C SER A 210 -23.15 -2.70 -14.26
N VAL A 211 -22.57 -3.48 -15.16
CA VAL A 211 -21.37 -3.11 -15.92
C VAL A 211 -21.70 -2.18 -17.09
N VAL A 212 -22.76 -2.49 -17.83
CA VAL A 212 -23.14 -1.72 -19.03
C VAL A 212 -23.52 -0.29 -18.66
N ASP A 213 -24.26 -0.07 -17.58
CA ASP A 213 -24.71 1.27 -17.21
C ASP A 213 -23.61 2.12 -16.57
N SER A 214 -22.68 1.50 -15.83
CA SER A 214 -21.50 2.19 -15.28
C SER A 214 -20.42 2.52 -16.31
N LEU A 215 -20.36 1.80 -17.44
CA LEU A 215 -19.36 2.02 -18.50
C LEU A 215 -19.86 2.85 -19.70
N ARG A 216 -21.18 3.11 -19.80
CA ARG A 216 -21.78 3.87 -20.92
C ARG A 216 -21.22 5.28 -21.14
N CYS A 217 -20.58 5.88 -20.13
CA CYS A 217 -20.00 7.22 -20.21
C CYS A 217 -18.55 7.27 -20.71
N LEU A 218 -17.88 6.11 -20.85
CA LEU A 218 -16.44 6.03 -21.06
C LEU A 218 -16.10 5.66 -22.51
N GLY A 219 -16.38 6.58 -23.45
CA GLY A 219 -16.32 6.35 -24.90
C GLY A 219 -14.95 5.98 -25.51
N SER A 220 -13.86 5.80 -24.75
CA SER A 220 -12.54 5.43 -25.28
C SER A 220 -11.73 4.39 -24.48
N LEU A 221 -12.28 3.82 -23.40
CA LEU A 221 -11.51 2.91 -22.55
C LEU A 221 -11.26 1.54 -23.20
N SER A 222 -10.05 1.02 -22.98
CA SER A 222 -9.78 -0.43 -23.07
C SER A 222 -10.33 -1.11 -21.80
N CYS A 223 -11.65 -1.16 -21.65
CA CYS A 223 -12.28 -1.95 -20.60
C CYS A 223 -12.16 -3.43 -20.94
N ARG A 224 -11.48 -4.20 -20.08
CA ARG A 224 -11.54 -5.67 -20.13
C ARG A 224 -12.54 -6.14 -19.08
N VAL A 225 -13.65 -6.67 -19.56
CA VAL A 225 -14.67 -7.33 -18.74
C VAL A 225 -14.80 -8.73 -19.32
N THR A 226 -14.29 -9.73 -18.60
CA THR A 226 -14.47 -11.16 -18.92
C THR A 226 -14.69 -11.95 -17.64
#